data_AF-A0A2U1LP10-F1
#
_entry.id   AF-A0A2U1LP10-F1
#
_cell.length_a   1.000
_cell.length_b   1.000
_cell.length_c   1.000
_cell.angle_alpha   90.00
_cell.angle_beta   90.00
_cell.angle_gamma   90.00
#
_symmetry.space_group_name_H-M   'P 1'
#
loop_
_entity.id
_entity.type
_entity.pdbx_description
1 polymer ?
#
loop_
_entity_poly.entity_id
_entity_poly.type
_entity_poly.pdbx_seq_one_letter_code
_entity_poly.pdbx_strand_id
1 'polypeptide(L)'
;MKFKLSMPTIKISSCNAAKQTPSRSLEIDVREEYANAFRTQSYVNFWTRVLDQTHKGSTINQTVSPVAAARLLSYRLFAENLLDPDQPTVTQILALAKHQPENHTLLSDYFSETANASIVCGSLLENLNHLRSKYRSLKTVLKSMETTKASVVNHCPIISARLADFSSSFTPFMVPISSPNGVQGVQVACFNLLKRLELGRDKAQTKLKKIKKIKYGSAITLVVITVSLTVIIVTHALALLVAGPGILVASMELGSSHKLAKLYAQLDVAAKGTYIINRDLDTISRLVTRLNHELEYMQATTKFWLKRGHNRSRSVEEFGRQLKKNDSSFCEQLDELEEHLYLCFMTINRARNLVVNEISGSCSSSGSGSVS
;
A
#
# COMPACT_ATOMS: atom_id res chain seq x y z
N MET A 1 43.12 -16.43 -9.91
CA MET A 1 43.11 -16.28 -8.44
C MET A 1 41.75 -16.75 -7.91
N LYS A 2 41.75 -17.85 -7.15
CA LYS A 2 40.55 -18.44 -6.55
C LYS A 2 40.39 -17.88 -5.14
N PHE A 3 39.29 -17.19 -4.85
CA PHE A 3 38.97 -16.76 -3.48
C PHE A 3 38.27 -17.90 -2.74
N LYS A 4 38.96 -18.45 -1.74
CA LYS A 4 38.41 -19.38 -0.74
C LYS A 4 37.57 -18.58 0.27
N LEU A 5 36.27 -18.82 0.31
CA LEU A 5 35.41 -18.44 1.43
C LEU A 5 35.46 -19.56 2.48
N SER A 6 36.08 -19.29 3.64
CA SER A 6 35.99 -20.16 4.80
C SER A 6 34.68 -19.89 5.54
N MET A 7 33.75 -20.85 5.50
CA MET A 7 32.61 -20.88 6.41
C MET A 7 33.04 -21.54 7.74
N PRO A 8 32.66 -20.99 8.91
CA PRO A 8 32.89 -21.67 10.18
C PRO A 8 31.97 -22.90 10.28
N THR A 9 32.59 -24.05 10.54
CA THR A 9 31.90 -25.33 10.75
C THR A 9 31.30 -25.33 12.16
N ILE A 10 29.98 -25.24 12.27
CA ILE A 10 29.28 -25.49 13.53
C ILE A 10 29.33 -27.01 13.78
N LYS A 11 30.16 -27.43 14.72
CA LYS A 11 30.22 -28.81 15.21
C LYS A 11 28.90 -29.15 15.91
N ILE A 12 28.14 -30.05 15.32
CA ILE A 12 27.00 -30.69 15.99
C ILE A 12 27.59 -31.82 16.86
N SER A 13 27.57 -31.62 18.17
CA SER A 13 27.91 -32.63 19.17
C SER A 13 26.78 -33.66 19.27
N SER A 14 27.13 -34.95 19.20
CA SER A 14 26.20 -36.07 19.32
C SER A 14 26.18 -36.66 20.74
N CYS A 15 24.98 -37.13 21.11
CA CYS A 15 24.58 -38.04 22.19
C CYS A 15 24.64 -37.58 23.66
N ASN A 16 23.47 -37.52 24.30
CA ASN A 16 23.02 -38.62 25.16
C ASN A 16 21.50 -38.65 25.32
N ALA A 17 20.94 -39.86 25.20
CA ALA A 17 19.54 -40.18 25.37
C ALA A 17 19.18 -40.35 26.86
N ALA A 18 18.08 -39.74 27.31
CA ALA A 18 17.12 -40.38 28.22
C ALA A 18 15.90 -39.48 28.52
N LYS A 19 14.73 -40.13 28.46
CA LYS A 19 13.40 -39.78 28.98
C LYS A 19 12.52 -38.85 28.14
N GLN A 20 11.59 -39.54 27.47
CA GLN A 20 10.46 -39.04 26.71
C GLN A 20 9.61 -38.07 27.54
N THR A 21 9.41 -36.88 26.99
CA THR A 21 8.26 -36.01 27.27
C THR A 21 7.71 -35.62 25.89
N PRO A 22 6.41 -35.69 25.61
CA PRO A 22 5.91 -35.41 24.27
C PRO A 22 6.11 -33.93 23.96
N SER A 23 7.17 -33.60 23.22
CA SER A 23 7.37 -32.26 22.67
C SER A 23 6.31 -32.04 21.61
N ARG A 24 5.31 -31.21 21.93
CA ARG A 24 4.53 -30.50 20.90
C ARG A 24 5.56 -29.82 20.00
N SER A 25 5.68 -30.30 18.76
CA SER A 25 6.35 -29.57 17.71
C SER A 25 5.67 -28.20 17.63
N LEU A 26 6.39 -27.17 18.05
CA LEU A 26 6.02 -25.79 17.77
C LEU A 26 6.26 -25.61 16.27
N GLU A 27 5.28 -26.04 15.47
CA GLU A 27 5.24 -25.73 14.06
C GLU A 27 5.10 -24.21 14.00
N ILE A 28 6.21 -23.52 13.69
CA ILE A 28 6.23 -22.08 13.51
C ILE A 28 5.30 -21.82 12.33
N ASP A 29 4.11 -21.28 12.62
CA ASP A 29 3.18 -20.88 11.58
C ASP A 29 3.77 -19.66 10.87
N VAL A 30 4.49 -19.94 9.79
CA VAL A 30 5.12 -18.93 8.93
C VAL A 30 4.09 -17.89 8.46
N ARG A 31 2.80 -18.25 8.37
CA ARG A 31 1.71 -17.34 8.03
C ARG A 31 1.38 -16.39 9.18
N GLU A 32 1.43 -16.86 10.42
CA GLU A 32 1.27 -16.04 11.62
C GLU A 32 2.45 -15.09 11.81
N GLU A 33 3.67 -15.58 11.62
CA GLU A 33 4.89 -14.76 11.71
C GLU A 33 4.94 -13.70 10.60
N TYR A 34 4.58 -14.08 9.36
CA TYR A 34 4.39 -13.14 8.26
C TYR A 34 3.31 -12.11 8.58
N ALA A 35 2.16 -12.52 9.15
CA ALA A 35 1.10 -11.60 9.54
C ALA A 35 1.57 -10.59 10.61
N ASN A 36 2.31 -11.07 11.62
CA ASN A 36 2.86 -10.23 12.68
C ASN A 36 3.88 -9.22 12.16
N ALA A 37 4.60 -9.53 11.08
CA ALA A 37 5.48 -8.55 10.42
C ALA A 37 4.72 -7.32 9.86
N PHE A 38 3.43 -7.44 9.55
CA PHE A 38 2.57 -6.31 9.14
C PHE A 38 1.83 -5.64 10.31
N ARG A 39 1.73 -6.29 11.47
CA ARG A 39 1.10 -5.75 12.69
C ARG A 39 2.05 -4.83 13.46
N THR A 40 2.42 -3.71 12.85
CA THR A 40 3.19 -2.67 13.54
C THR A 40 2.38 -2.06 14.69
N GLN A 41 3.04 -1.39 15.65
CA GLN A 41 2.31 -0.70 16.75
C GLN A 41 1.25 0.29 16.23
N SER A 42 1.49 0.90 15.07
CA SER A 42 0.52 1.76 14.38
C SER A 42 -0.70 0.99 13.85
N TYR A 43 -0.51 -0.24 13.37
CA TYR A 43 -1.60 -1.14 12.98
C TYR A 43 -2.46 -1.44 14.21
N VAL A 44 -1.84 -1.87 15.31
CA VAL A 44 -2.55 -2.18 16.56
C VAL A 44 -3.32 -0.95 17.07
N ASN A 45 -2.69 0.22 17.16
CA ASN A 45 -3.32 1.44 17.66
C ASN A 45 -4.49 1.91 16.78
N PHE A 46 -4.39 1.76 15.46
CA PHE A 46 -5.48 2.07 14.53
C PHE A 46 -6.64 1.08 14.71
N TRP A 47 -6.35 -0.22 14.80
CA TRP A 47 -7.35 -1.27 15.02
C TRP A 47 -8.08 -1.14 16.35
N THR A 48 -7.39 -0.76 17.41
CA THR A 48 -8.03 -0.47 18.69
C THR A 48 -9.07 0.65 18.56
N ARG A 49 -8.79 1.69 17.77
CA ARG A 49 -9.75 2.79 17.53
C ARG A 49 -10.93 2.38 16.66
N VAL A 50 -10.70 1.59 15.62
CA VAL A 50 -11.78 1.06 14.76
C VAL A 50 -12.70 0.14 15.56
N LEU A 51 -12.13 -0.80 16.33
CA LEU A 51 -12.91 -1.71 17.17
C LEU A 51 -13.70 -0.97 18.26
N ASP A 52 -13.14 0.08 18.87
CA ASP A 52 -13.84 0.91 19.86
C ASP A 52 -15.06 1.64 19.26
N GLN A 53 -14.97 2.04 17.98
CA GLN A 53 -16.11 2.62 17.24
C GLN A 53 -17.16 1.57 16.87
N THR A 54 -16.75 0.35 16.50
CA THR A 54 -17.68 -0.75 16.15
C THR A 54 -18.38 -1.34 17.38
N HIS A 55 -17.70 -1.38 18.53
CA HIS A 55 -18.25 -1.94 19.78
C HIS A 55 -19.37 -1.11 20.41
N LYS A 56 -19.56 0.15 19.96
CA LYS A 56 -20.74 0.97 20.29
C LYS A 56 -22.02 0.53 19.57
N GLY A 57 -21.98 -0.48 18.67
CA GLY A 57 -23.10 -0.79 17.79
C GLY A 57 -23.54 -2.26 17.61
N SER A 58 -22.72 -3.30 17.89
CA SER A 58 -23.21 -4.68 17.69
C SER A 58 -22.37 -5.77 18.36
N THR A 59 -23.06 -6.70 19.03
CA THR A 59 -22.55 -7.95 19.62
C THR A 59 -22.31 -8.99 18.51
N ILE A 60 -21.05 -9.32 18.22
CA ILE A 60 -20.70 -10.43 17.32
C ILE A 60 -20.52 -11.72 18.13
N ASN A 61 -21.41 -12.69 17.91
CA ASN A 61 -21.27 -14.06 18.41
C ASN A 61 -20.02 -14.71 17.80
N GLN A 62 -19.03 -15.01 18.65
CA GLN A 62 -17.81 -15.72 18.26
C GLN A 62 -18.15 -17.17 17.90
N THR A 63 -18.23 -17.44 16.60
CA THR A 63 -18.04 -18.78 16.06
C THR A 63 -16.63 -18.80 15.47
N VAL A 64 -15.81 -19.75 15.87
CA VAL A 64 -14.39 -19.87 15.47
C VAL A 64 -14.29 -19.86 13.95
N SER A 65 -13.92 -18.69 13.42
CA SER A 65 -13.78 -18.43 11.99
C SER A 65 -12.35 -18.78 11.58
N PRO A 66 -12.11 -19.44 10.43
CA PRO A 66 -10.76 -19.72 9.96
C PRO A 66 -9.95 -18.42 9.89
N VAL A 67 -8.66 -18.48 10.22
CA VAL A 67 -7.76 -17.31 10.37
C VAL A 67 -7.84 -16.34 9.18
N ALA A 68 -8.07 -16.84 7.96
CA ALA A 68 -8.31 -16.03 6.76
C ALA A 68 -9.60 -15.20 6.82
N ALA A 69 -10.70 -15.76 7.33
CA ALA A 69 -11.98 -15.07 7.48
C ALA A 69 -11.98 -14.05 8.64
N ALA A 70 -11.24 -14.32 9.72
CA ALA A 70 -10.96 -13.31 10.76
C ALA A 70 -10.10 -12.14 10.22
N ARG A 71 -9.09 -12.44 9.39
CA ARG A 71 -8.28 -11.43 8.67
C ARG A 71 -9.14 -10.58 7.73
N LEU A 72 -9.98 -11.21 6.91
CA LEU A 72 -10.91 -10.53 6.00
C LEU A 72 -11.90 -9.62 6.73
N LEU A 73 -12.42 -10.05 7.89
CA LEU A 73 -13.31 -9.22 8.70
C LEU A 73 -12.60 -7.99 9.25
N SER A 74 -11.36 -8.14 9.74
CA SER A 74 -10.51 -6.98 10.06
C SER A 74 -10.36 -6.11 8.82
N TYR A 75 -9.82 -6.61 7.72
CA TYR A 75 -9.62 -5.81 6.52
C TYR A 75 -10.88 -5.09 5.96
N ARG A 76 -12.07 -5.66 6.13
CA ARG A 76 -13.34 -5.02 5.75
C ARG A 76 -13.65 -3.77 6.59
N LEU A 77 -13.52 -3.86 7.92
CA LEU A 77 -13.66 -2.72 8.83
C LEU A 77 -12.60 -1.63 8.55
N PHE A 78 -11.47 -2.00 7.95
CA PHE A 78 -10.42 -1.08 7.54
C PHE A 78 -10.84 -0.26 6.32
N ALA A 79 -11.38 -0.95 5.31
CA ALA A 79 -11.93 -0.29 4.14
C ALA A 79 -13.09 0.64 4.54
N GLU A 80 -13.88 0.33 5.56
CA GLU A 80 -14.94 1.25 6.01
C GLU A 80 -14.41 2.62 6.54
N ASN A 81 -13.11 2.72 6.89
CA ASN A 81 -12.40 3.96 7.26
C ASN A 81 -11.47 4.48 6.13
N LEU A 82 -11.86 4.20 4.88
CA LEU A 82 -11.14 4.17 3.58
C LEU A 82 -9.96 5.14 3.30
N LEU A 83 -9.85 6.29 3.96
CA LEU A 83 -8.72 7.19 3.77
C LEU A 83 -8.36 7.95 5.05
N ASP A 84 -7.25 7.56 5.67
CA ASP A 84 -6.73 8.17 6.89
C ASP A 84 -5.24 8.54 6.73
N PRO A 85 -4.86 9.82 6.94
CA PRO A 85 -5.73 10.99 7.11
C PRO A 85 -6.54 11.29 5.86
N ASP A 86 -7.74 11.84 6.02
CA ASP A 86 -8.60 12.26 4.90
C ASP A 86 -8.03 13.49 4.16
N GLN A 87 -8.61 13.82 3.00
CA GLN A 87 -8.11 14.95 2.21
C GLN A 87 -8.25 16.32 2.91
N PRO A 88 -9.39 16.66 3.54
CA PRO A 88 -9.52 17.92 4.28
C PRO A 88 -8.46 18.08 5.39
N THR A 89 -8.21 17.02 6.17
CA THR A 89 -7.22 17.00 7.24
C THR A 89 -5.82 17.26 6.68
N VAL A 90 -5.47 16.59 5.58
CA VAL A 90 -4.19 16.82 4.90
C VAL A 90 -4.08 18.25 4.38
N THR A 91 -5.12 18.80 3.75
CA THR A 91 -5.11 20.18 3.25
C THR A 91 -4.81 21.17 4.39
N GLN A 92 -5.42 20.97 5.55
CA GLN A 92 -5.17 21.80 6.74
C GLN A 92 -3.72 21.67 7.22
N ILE A 93 -3.20 20.44 7.33
CA ILE A 93 -1.82 20.17 7.76
C ILE A 93 -0.81 20.83 6.81
N LEU A 94 -1.02 20.68 5.50
CA LEU A 94 -0.15 21.28 4.47
C LEU A 94 -0.18 22.81 4.49
N ALA A 95 -1.33 23.42 4.77
CA ALA A 95 -1.46 24.87 4.92
C ALA A 95 -0.64 25.40 6.12
N LEU A 96 -0.61 24.64 7.23
CA LEU A 96 0.15 25.01 8.42
C LEU A 96 1.67 24.83 8.26
N ALA A 97 2.12 23.89 7.43
CA ALA A 97 3.53 23.49 7.33
C ALA A 97 4.47 24.50 6.63
N LYS A 98 3.92 25.56 6.01
CA LYS A 98 4.65 26.69 5.35
C LYS A 98 5.82 26.22 4.46
N HIS A 99 5.53 25.36 3.48
CA HIS A 99 6.50 24.89 2.49
C HIS A 99 6.76 25.91 1.37
N GLN A 100 7.91 25.81 0.70
CA GLN A 100 8.14 26.48 -0.58
C GLN A 100 7.13 25.98 -1.62
N PRO A 101 6.69 26.81 -2.59
CA PRO A 101 5.61 26.46 -3.53
C PRO A 101 5.82 25.12 -4.25
N GLU A 102 7.00 24.89 -4.83
CA GLU A 102 7.33 23.62 -5.52
C GLU A 102 7.13 22.39 -4.62
N ASN A 103 7.53 22.48 -3.35
CA ASN A 103 7.47 21.36 -2.41
C ASN A 103 6.04 21.16 -1.88
N HIS A 104 5.30 22.24 -1.70
CA HIS A 104 3.90 22.20 -1.31
C HIS A 104 3.07 21.49 -2.39
N THR A 105 3.26 21.86 -3.65
CA THR A 105 2.59 21.19 -4.79
C THR A 105 2.96 19.70 -4.84
N LEU A 106 4.23 19.35 -4.68
CA LEU A 106 4.66 17.94 -4.75
C LEU A 106 4.07 17.08 -3.62
N LEU A 107 3.95 17.61 -2.40
CA LEU A 107 3.29 16.91 -1.28
C LEU A 107 1.76 16.87 -1.47
N SER A 108 1.15 17.94 -1.98
CA SER A 108 -0.27 17.96 -2.33
C SER A 108 -0.60 16.90 -3.37
N ASP A 109 0.21 16.79 -4.44
CA ASP A 109 0.05 15.76 -5.47
C ASP A 109 0.20 14.36 -4.87
N TYR A 110 1.12 14.16 -3.93
CA TYR A 110 1.25 12.89 -3.22
C TYR A 110 -0.05 12.47 -2.52
N PHE A 111 -0.66 13.37 -1.76
CA PHE A 111 -1.92 13.06 -1.09
C PHE A 111 -3.10 12.96 -2.05
N SER A 112 -3.08 13.69 -3.16
CA SER A 112 -4.08 13.55 -4.23
C SER A 112 -4.02 12.16 -4.88
N GLU A 113 -2.84 11.74 -5.33
CA GLU A 113 -2.71 10.45 -6.03
C GLU A 113 -2.94 9.24 -5.13
N THR A 114 -2.53 9.33 -3.85
CA THR A 114 -2.84 8.26 -2.89
C THR A 114 -4.33 8.15 -2.58
N ALA A 115 -5.08 9.26 -2.64
CA ALA A 115 -6.54 9.23 -2.54
C ALA A 115 -7.19 8.65 -3.81
N ASN A 116 -6.69 9.02 -4.99
CA ASN A 116 -7.15 8.43 -6.26
C ASN A 116 -6.95 6.90 -6.27
N ALA A 117 -5.81 6.42 -5.76
CA ALA A 117 -5.56 5.00 -5.58
C ALA A 117 -6.55 4.32 -4.65
N SER A 118 -6.91 4.97 -3.53
CA SER A 118 -7.94 4.46 -2.62
C SER A 118 -9.31 4.38 -3.30
N ILE A 119 -9.71 5.40 -4.05
CA ILE A 119 -10.99 5.41 -4.81
C ILE A 119 -11.05 4.25 -5.81
N VAL A 120 -9.98 4.04 -6.58
CA VAL A 120 -9.92 2.92 -7.54
C VAL A 120 -10.00 1.57 -6.84
N CYS A 121 -9.28 1.39 -5.73
CA CYS A 121 -9.37 0.17 -4.93
C CYS A 121 -10.79 -0.05 -4.38
N GLY A 122 -11.49 1.03 -3.99
CA GLY A 122 -12.87 0.98 -3.51
C GLY A 122 -13.84 0.52 -4.59
N SER A 123 -13.72 1.10 -5.79
CA SER A 123 -14.52 0.69 -6.95
C SER A 123 -14.27 -0.77 -7.34
N LEU A 124 -13.02 -1.23 -7.30
CA LEU A 124 -12.69 -2.64 -7.54
C LEU A 124 -13.33 -3.57 -6.52
N LEU A 125 -13.35 -3.19 -5.25
CA LEU A 125 -13.96 -4.00 -4.18
C LEU A 125 -15.49 -4.08 -4.33
N GLU A 126 -16.15 -2.99 -4.72
CA GLU A 126 -17.58 -2.98 -5.05
C GLU A 126 -17.90 -3.91 -6.22
N ASN A 127 -17.11 -3.78 -7.30
CA ASN A 127 -17.19 -4.61 -8.49
C ASN A 127 -17.01 -6.11 -8.18
N LEU A 128 -16.06 -6.42 -7.30
CA LEU A 128 -15.79 -7.78 -6.84
C LEU A 128 -16.96 -8.36 -6.02
N ASN A 129 -17.55 -7.57 -5.12
CA ASN A 129 -18.73 -7.98 -4.36
C ASN A 129 -19.94 -8.25 -5.27
N HIS A 130 -20.16 -7.39 -6.26
CA HIS A 130 -21.21 -7.57 -7.25
C HIS A 130 -20.98 -8.84 -8.10
N LEU A 131 -19.75 -9.08 -8.54
CA LEU A 131 -19.37 -10.30 -9.27
C LEU A 131 -19.61 -11.57 -8.43
N ARG A 132 -19.21 -11.57 -7.16
CA ARG A 132 -19.48 -12.68 -6.23
C ARG A 132 -20.97 -12.97 -6.08
N SER A 133 -21.78 -11.92 -5.96
CA SER A 133 -23.25 -12.07 -5.85
C SER A 133 -23.83 -12.76 -7.09
N LYS A 134 -23.43 -12.30 -8.29
CA LYS A 134 -23.85 -12.90 -9.57
C LYS A 134 -23.38 -14.33 -9.71
N TYR A 135 -22.11 -14.61 -9.40
CA TYR A 135 -21.54 -15.94 -9.47
C TYR A 135 -22.26 -16.91 -8.52
N ARG A 136 -22.56 -16.48 -7.29
CA ARG A 136 -23.34 -17.26 -6.31
C ARG A 136 -24.76 -17.54 -6.79
N SER A 137 -25.41 -16.53 -7.38
CA SER A 137 -26.75 -16.68 -7.98
C SER A 137 -26.74 -17.75 -9.09
N LEU A 138 -25.78 -17.66 -10.00
CA LEU A 138 -25.58 -18.63 -11.07
C LEU A 138 -25.38 -20.05 -10.53
N LYS A 139 -24.50 -20.21 -9.54
CA LYS A 139 -24.21 -21.51 -8.89
C LYS A 139 -25.44 -22.10 -8.21
N THR A 140 -26.23 -21.28 -7.54
CA THR A 140 -27.45 -21.71 -6.84
C THR A 140 -28.48 -22.27 -7.83
N VAL A 141 -28.65 -21.60 -8.97
CA VAL A 141 -29.54 -22.05 -10.05
C VAL A 141 -29.05 -23.38 -10.62
N LEU A 142 -27.76 -23.53 -10.92
CA LEU A 142 -27.20 -24.78 -11.44
C LEU A 142 -27.33 -25.96 -10.46
N LYS A 143 -27.12 -25.72 -9.16
CA LYS A 143 -27.27 -26.76 -8.12
C LYS A 143 -28.73 -27.22 -7.95
N SER A 144 -29.69 -26.31 -8.09
CA SER A 144 -31.13 -26.65 -8.05
C SER A 144 -31.56 -27.59 -9.18
N MET A 145 -30.85 -27.55 -10.31
CA MET A 145 -31.08 -28.43 -11.46
C MET A 145 -30.56 -29.85 -11.22
N GLU A 146 -29.39 -30.01 -10.60
CA GLU A 146 -28.82 -31.34 -10.29
C GLU A 146 -29.67 -32.13 -9.28
N THR A 147 -30.29 -31.42 -8.34
CA THR A 147 -31.11 -32.01 -7.27
C THR A 147 -32.53 -32.37 -7.73
N THR A 148 -33.08 -31.60 -8.67
CA THR A 148 -34.40 -31.85 -9.24
C THR A 148 -34.27 -32.71 -10.50
N LYS A 149 -33.97 -34.01 -10.33
CA LYS A 149 -33.92 -34.99 -11.45
C LYS A 149 -35.23 -35.09 -12.27
N ALA A 150 -36.30 -34.43 -11.83
CA ALA A 150 -37.60 -34.37 -12.49
C ALA A 150 -37.80 -33.03 -13.22
N SER A 151 -37.82 -33.09 -14.55
CA SER A 151 -38.16 -32.00 -15.48
C SER A 151 -37.12 -30.87 -15.67
N VAL A 152 -35.99 -31.22 -16.31
CA VAL A 152 -35.12 -30.23 -16.97
C VAL A 152 -35.87 -29.43 -18.06
N VAL A 153 -37.02 -29.93 -18.53
CA VAL A 153 -37.87 -29.30 -19.55
C VAL A 153 -38.57 -28.04 -19.02
N ASN A 154 -39.07 -28.03 -17.78
CA ASN A 154 -39.85 -26.91 -17.24
C ASN A 154 -38.99 -25.75 -16.69
N HIS A 155 -37.77 -26.02 -16.23
CA HIS A 155 -36.87 -24.98 -15.67
C HIS A 155 -35.92 -24.35 -16.70
N CYS A 156 -35.86 -24.89 -17.92
CA CYS A 156 -34.98 -24.44 -18.99
C CYS A 156 -35.10 -22.93 -19.34
N PRO A 157 -36.31 -22.29 -19.34
CA PRO A 157 -36.45 -20.87 -19.67
C PRO A 157 -35.84 -19.94 -18.64
N ILE A 158 -36.05 -20.19 -17.34
CA ILE A 158 -35.52 -19.37 -16.23
C ILE A 158 -34.00 -19.46 -16.20
N ILE A 159 -33.45 -20.66 -16.40
CA ILE A 159 -32.00 -20.88 -16.44
C ILE A 159 -31.39 -20.20 -17.66
N SER A 160 -32.04 -20.32 -18.83
CA SER A 160 -31.60 -19.62 -20.04
C SER A 160 -31.60 -18.10 -19.84
N ALA A 161 -32.61 -17.56 -19.17
CA ALA A 161 -32.68 -16.14 -18.85
C ALA A 161 -31.56 -15.70 -17.89
N ARG A 162 -31.24 -16.50 -16.86
CA ARG A 162 -30.16 -16.22 -15.90
C ARG A 162 -28.77 -16.38 -16.51
N LEU A 163 -28.57 -17.36 -17.39
CA LEU A 163 -27.34 -17.52 -18.17
C LEU A 163 -27.20 -16.39 -19.19
N ALA A 164 -28.29 -16.00 -19.83
CA ALA A 164 -28.32 -14.85 -20.73
C ALA A 164 -27.93 -13.60 -19.95
N ASP A 165 -28.55 -13.35 -18.79
CA ASP A 165 -28.22 -12.27 -17.86
C ASP A 165 -26.75 -12.33 -17.40
N PHE A 166 -26.22 -13.48 -17.00
CA PHE A 166 -24.79 -13.61 -16.68
C PHE A 166 -23.87 -13.30 -17.88
N SER A 167 -24.27 -13.70 -19.08
CA SER A 167 -23.49 -13.50 -20.30
C SER A 167 -23.59 -12.10 -20.92
N SER A 168 -24.70 -11.40 -20.66
CA SER A 168 -24.99 -10.05 -21.13
C SER A 168 -24.63 -9.00 -20.08
N SER A 169 -24.60 -9.39 -18.80
CA SER A 169 -24.33 -8.47 -17.72
C SER A 169 -22.85 -8.37 -17.39
N PHE A 170 -22.41 -7.11 -17.42
CA PHE A 170 -21.31 -6.54 -16.64
C PHE A 170 -19.94 -7.20 -16.78
N THR A 171 -18.99 -6.45 -17.33
CA THR A 171 -17.55 -6.65 -17.21
C THR A 171 -17.01 -5.65 -16.17
N PRO A 172 -17.13 -5.92 -14.86
CA PRO A 172 -16.82 -4.98 -13.78
C PRO A 172 -15.45 -4.33 -13.88
N PHE A 173 -14.47 -5.09 -14.36
CA PHE A 173 -13.09 -4.65 -14.40
C PHE A 173 -12.61 -4.24 -15.80
N MET A 174 -13.55 -4.06 -16.74
CA MET A 174 -13.31 -3.47 -18.07
C MET A 174 -13.53 -1.96 -18.04
N VAL A 175 -13.00 -1.28 -17.02
CA VAL A 175 -12.69 0.14 -17.21
C VAL A 175 -11.66 0.17 -18.35
N PRO A 176 -11.88 0.93 -19.45
CA PRO A 176 -10.94 0.95 -20.56
C PRO A 176 -9.53 1.19 -20.03
N ILE A 177 -8.56 0.42 -20.53
CA ILE A 177 -7.12 0.52 -20.24
C ILE A 177 -6.64 1.99 -20.28
N SER A 178 -7.27 2.82 -21.11
CA SER A 178 -6.99 4.24 -21.31
C SER A 178 -7.77 5.21 -20.40
N SER A 179 -8.65 4.72 -19.52
CA SER A 179 -9.43 5.57 -18.64
C SER A 179 -8.54 6.12 -17.52
N PRO A 180 -8.53 7.44 -17.28
CA PRO A 180 -7.80 8.03 -16.16
C PRO A 180 -8.29 7.52 -14.79
N ASN A 181 -9.49 6.95 -14.72
CA ASN A 181 -10.09 6.40 -13.50
C ASN A 181 -9.91 4.87 -13.37
N GLY A 182 -9.14 4.24 -14.27
CA GLY A 182 -8.80 2.82 -14.19
C GLY A 182 -7.53 2.57 -13.38
N VAL A 183 -7.30 1.31 -13.02
CA VAL A 183 -6.08 0.85 -12.29
C VAL A 183 -4.81 1.34 -12.98
N GLN A 184 -4.76 1.25 -14.30
CA GLN A 184 -3.60 1.67 -15.09
C GLN A 184 -3.41 3.19 -15.11
N GLY A 185 -4.48 3.97 -15.15
CA GLY A 185 -4.41 5.43 -15.07
C GLY A 185 -3.74 5.89 -13.77
N VAL A 186 -4.21 5.35 -12.64
CA VAL A 186 -3.61 5.64 -11.33
C VAL A 186 -2.19 5.08 -11.21
N GLN A 187 -1.91 3.91 -11.76
CA GLN A 187 -0.55 3.34 -11.76
C GLN A 187 0.44 4.27 -12.49
N VAL A 188 0.06 4.79 -13.66
CA VAL A 188 0.87 5.75 -14.41
C VAL A 188 1.05 7.05 -13.61
N ALA A 189 -0.02 7.57 -12.99
CA ALA A 189 0.05 8.77 -12.16
C ALA A 189 0.99 8.58 -10.97
N CYS A 190 0.87 7.45 -10.25
CA CYS A 190 1.74 7.08 -9.13
C CYS A 190 3.20 6.87 -9.55
N PHE A 191 3.45 6.28 -10.73
CA PHE A 191 4.80 6.15 -11.27
C PHE A 191 5.43 7.52 -11.57
N ASN A 192 4.68 8.42 -12.21
CA ASN A 192 5.13 9.78 -12.51
C ASN A 192 5.39 10.58 -11.23
N LEU A 193 4.50 10.47 -10.25
CA LEU A 193 4.67 11.06 -8.93
C LEU A 193 5.93 10.54 -8.23
N LEU A 194 6.16 9.22 -8.25
CA LEU A 194 7.37 8.61 -7.66
C LEU A 194 8.64 9.24 -8.26
N LYS A 195 8.70 9.40 -9.58
CA LYS A 195 9.85 10.04 -10.24
C LYS A 195 10.07 11.46 -9.77
N ARG A 196 9.00 12.25 -9.64
CA ARG A 196 9.07 13.63 -9.14
C ARG A 196 9.52 13.68 -7.68
N LEU A 197 9.05 12.77 -6.84
CA LEU A 197 9.46 12.64 -5.43
C LEU A 197 10.94 12.26 -5.31
N GLU A 198 11.41 11.27 -6.08
CA GLU A 198 12.83 10.87 -6.13
C GLU A 198 13.73 12.04 -6.56
N LEU A 199 13.36 12.76 -7.61
CA LEU A 199 14.09 13.93 -8.09
C LEU A 199 14.12 15.04 -7.02
N GLY A 200 13.00 15.33 -6.37
CA GLY A 200 12.92 16.31 -5.29
C GLY A 200 13.78 15.92 -4.09
N ARG A 201 13.74 14.65 -3.69
CA ARG A 201 14.58 14.08 -2.62
C ARG A 201 16.06 14.22 -2.94
N ASP A 202 16.47 13.87 -4.16
CA ASP A 202 17.87 13.90 -4.57
C ASP A 202 18.38 15.36 -4.72
N LYS A 203 17.54 16.27 -5.20
CA LYS A 203 17.79 17.73 -5.18
C LYS A 203 17.99 18.25 -3.76
N ALA A 204 17.19 17.80 -2.79
CA ALA A 204 17.36 18.17 -1.39
C ALA A 204 18.66 17.60 -0.79
N GLN A 205 18.96 16.33 -1.06
CA GLN A 205 20.16 15.67 -0.56
C GLN A 205 21.45 16.31 -1.09
N THR A 206 21.48 16.63 -2.39
CA THR A 206 22.66 17.26 -3.02
C THR A 206 22.92 18.66 -2.47
N LYS A 207 21.88 19.48 -2.30
CA LYS A 207 22.01 20.78 -1.64
C LYS A 207 22.51 20.64 -0.19
N LEU A 208 22.06 19.62 0.54
CA LEU A 208 22.46 19.40 1.93
C LEU A 208 23.94 19.01 2.03
N LYS A 209 24.38 18.14 1.11
CA LYS A 209 25.80 17.77 0.97
C LYS A 209 26.66 19.00 0.65
N LYS A 210 26.20 19.93 -0.20
CA LYS A 210 26.91 21.18 -0.51
C LYS A 210 27.06 22.07 0.73
N ILE A 211 25.98 22.31 1.48
CA ILE A 211 26.03 23.12 2.71
C ILE A 211 26.98 22.49 3.73
N LYS A 212 26.92 21.16 3.92
CA LYS A 212 27.86 20.46 4.81
C LYS A 212 29.32 20.66 4.38
N LYS A 213 29.62 20.52 3.09
CA LYS A 213 30.98 20.74 2.55
C LYS A 213 31.45 22.19 2.76
N ILE A 214 30.59 23.18 2.53
CA ILE A 214 30.90 24.60 2.76
C ILE A 214 31.21 24.83 4.25
N LYS A 215 30.39 24.28 5.15
CA LYS A 215 30.62 24.36 6.60
C LYS A 215 31.95 23.75 7.02
N TYR A 216 32.30 22.57 6.51
CA TYR A 216 33.59 21.94 6.80
C TYR A 216 34.76 22.77 6.24
N GLY A 217 34.63 23.30 5.02
CA GLY A 217 35.64 24.18 4.43
C GLY A 217 35.84 25.48 5.20
N SER A 218 34.74 26.13 5.62
CA SER A 218 34.77 27.36 6.42
C SER A 218 35.33 27.15 7.82
N ALA A 219 35.08 26.01 8.45
CA ALA A 219 35.69 25.68 9.73
C ALA A 219 37.22 25.57 9.61
N ILE A 220 37.71 24.94 8.53
CA ILE A 220 39.15 24.84 8.26
C ILE A 220 39.76 26.22 8.03
N THR A 221 39.12 27.09 7.23
CA THR A 221 39.63 28.45 7.00
C THR A 221 39.62 29.30 8.26
N LEU A 222 38.60 29.19 9.12
CA LEU A 222 38.57 29.85 10.43
C LEU A 222 39.71 29.38 11.35
N VAL A 223 40.01 28.09 11.40
CA VAL A 223 41.14 27.57 12.20
C VAL A 223 42.47 28.12 11.66
N VAL A 224 42.66 28.13 10.34
CA VAL A 224 43.89 28.69 9.73
C VAL A 224 44.02 30.19 9.97
N ILE A 225 42.94 30.96 9.81
CA ILE A 225 42.93 32.40 10.08
C ILE A 225 43.21 32.68 11.55
N THR A 226 42.58 31.96 12.50
CA THR A 226 42.80 32.18 13.94
C THR A 226 44.23 31.86 14.36
N VAL A 227 44.81 30.75 13.88
CA VAL A 227 46.24 30.44 14.11
C VAL A 227 47.13 31.53 13.52
N SER A 228 46.85 32.00 12.30
CA SER A 228 47.65 33.06 11.65
C SER A 228 47.49 34.42 12.35
N LEU A 229 46.30 34.73 12.88
CA LEU A 229 45.99 35.99 13.54
C LEU A 229 46.53 36.05 14.98
N THR A 230 46.70 34.91 15.67
CA THR A 230 47.44 34.90 16.96
C THR A 230 48.89 35.36 16.80
N VAL A 231 49.49 35.21 15.62
CA VAL A 231 50.82 35.73 15.31
C VAL A 231 50.80 37.25 15.05
N ILE A 232 49.68 37.80 14.56
CA ILE A 232 49.54 39.21 14.15
C ILE A 232 48.97 40.10 15.27
N ILE A 233 48.13 39.57 16.15
CA ILE A 233 47.55 40.29 17.30
C ILE A 233 48.62 40.66 18.35
N VAL A 234 49.75 39.94 18.39
CA VAL A 234 50.92 40.33 19.19
C VAL A 234 51.53 41.65 18.69
N THR A 235 51.23 42.09 17.45
CA THR A 235 51.88 43.24 16.81
C THR A 235 50.98 44.47 16.63
N HIS A 236 49.66 44.38 16.42
CA HIS A 236 48.81 45.57 16.20
C HIS A 236 47.41 45.51 16.87
N ALA A 237 47.11 46.53 17.68
CA ALA A 237 45.96 46.64 18.60
C ALA A 237 44.59 46.99 17.97
N LEU A 238 44.32 46.64 16.71
CA LEU A 238 43.11 47.11 16.01
C LEU A 238 42.41 46.02 15.18
N ALA A 239 42.24 44.82 15.74
CA ALA A 239 41.68 43.65 15.02
C ALA A 239 40.31 43.17 15.53
N LEU A 240 39.43 44.06 15.98
CA LEU A 240 38.07 43.68 16.45
C LEU A 240 36.98 43.72 15.36
N LEU A 241 37.30 44.07 14.10
CA LEU A 241 36.28 44.32 13.07
C LEU A 241 35.94 43.13 12.15
N VAL A 242 36.65 41.99 12.24
CA VAL A 242 36.54 40.88 11.27
C VAL A 242 35.59 39.76 11.71
N ALA A 243 35.12 39.74 12.96
CA ALA A 243 34.26 38.66 13.47
C ALA A 243 32.76 38.78 13.10
N GLY A 244 32.30 39.98 12.71
CA GLY A 244 30.89 40.25 12.41
C GLY A 244 30.29 39.51 11.20
N PRO A 245 30.99 39.43 10.04
CA PRO A 245 30.45 38.77 8.86
C PRO A 245 30.31 37.24 8.99
N GLY A 246 31.18 36.58 9.78
CA GLY A 246 31.18 35.12 9.92
C GLY A 246 29.96 34.56 10.67
N ILE A 247 29.43 35.31 11.64
CA ILE A 247 28.30 34.88 12.48
C ILE A 247 26.97 34.94 11.70
N LEU A 248 26.79 35.94 10.84
CA LEU A 248 25.60 36.09 9.98
C LEU A 248 25.52 34.99 8.91
N VAL A 249 26.64 34.68 8.24
CA VAL A 249 26.70 33.61 7.24
C VAL A 249 26.44 32.23 7.87
N ALA A 250 27.04 31.96 9.03
CA ALA A 250 26.83 30.69 9.75
C ALA A 250 25.37 30.49 10.19
N SER A 251 24.69 31.56 10.62
CA SER A 251 23.29 31.51 11.08
C SER A 251 22.30 31.28 9.92
N MET A 252 22.54 31.90 8.76
CA MET A 252 21.71 31.70 7.56
C MET A 252 21.88 30.31 6.95
N GLU A 253 23.10 29.76 6.95
CA GLU A 253 23.38 28.41 6.44
C GLU A 253 22.80 27.30 7.33
N LEU A 254 22.80 27.50 8.66
CA LEU A 254 22.27 26.51 9.61
C LEU A 254 20.75 26.33 9.49
N GLY A 255 20.00 27.43 9.41
CA GLY A 255 18.54 27.39 9.20
C GLY A 255 18.14 26.79 7.85
N SER A 256 18.96 27.01 6.81
CA SER A 256 18.78 26.41 5.48
C SER A 256 19.03 24.89 5.49
N SER A 257 20.08 24.44 6.18
CA SER A 257 20.42 23.02 6.33
C SER A 257 19.32 22.22 7.02
N HIS A 258 18.76 22.74 8.12
CA HIS A 258 17.68 22.08 8.85
C HIS A 258 16.40 21.94 7.99
N LYS A 259 15.96 23.03 7.34
CA LYS A 259 14.80 23.01 6.43
C LYS A 259 14.97 22.01 5.31
N LEU A 260 16.19 21.88 4.79
CA LEU A 260 16.49 20.97 3.69
C LEU A 260 16.58 19.50 4.13
N ALA A 261 17.10 19.24 5.33
CA ALA A 261 17.08 17.90 5.94
C ALA A 261 15.64 17.43 6.18
N LYS A 262 14.78 18.32 6.69
CA LYS A 262 13.34 18.10 6.84
C LYS A 262 12.66 17.79 5.50
N LEU A 263 12.90 18.62 4.48
CA LEU A 263 12.35 18.37 3.15
C LEU A 263 12.82 17.02 2.58
N TYR A 264 14.10 16.68 2.76
CA TYR A 264 14.63 15.40 2.35
C TYR A 264 13.89 14.23 3.02
N ALA A 265 13.67 14.30 4.34
CA ALA A 265 12.95 13.25 5.07
C ALA A 265 11.50 13.10 4.60
N GLN A 266 10.79 14.22 4.41
CA GLN A 266 9.42 14.24 3.89
C GLN A 266 9.32 13.57 2.52
N LEU A 267 10.20 13.96 1.58
CA LEU A 267 10.20 13.42 0.23
C LEU A 267 10.71 11.98 0.18
N ASP A 268 11.63 11.57 1.06
CA ASP A 268 12.11 10.19 1.15
C ASP A 268 11.01 9.24 1.66
N VAL A 269 10.27 9.64 2.70
CA VAL A 269 9.13 8.89 3.22
C VAL A 269 8.02 8.81 2.17
N ALA A 270 7.69 9.92 1.50
CA ALA A 270 6.69 9.95 0.44
C ALA A 270 7.10 9.08 -0.76
N ALA A 271 8.36 9.12 -1.19
CA ALA A 271 8.88 8.29 -2.27
C ALA A 271 8.80 6.79 -1.92
N LYS A 272 9.23 6.40 -0.71
CA LYS A 272 9.14 5.02 -0.22
C LYS A 272 7.69 4.55 -0.17
N GLY A 273 6.78 5.36 0.35
CA GLY A 273 5.34 5.05 0.36
C GLY A 273 4.77 4.87 -1.04
N THR A 274 5.07 5.81 -1.95
CA THR A 274 4.60 5.75 -3.34
C THR A 274 5.14 4.53 -4.09
N TYR A 275 6.40 4.14 -3.84
CA TYR A 275 6.98 2.93 -4.40
C TYR A 275 6.20 1.67 -4.01
N ILE A 276 5.86 1.52 -2.73
CA ILE A 276 5.12 0.35 -2.24
C ILE A 276 3.69 0.35 -2.83
N ILE A 277 3.00 1.50 -2.81
CA ILE A 277 1.66 1.62 -3.40
C ILE A 277 1.68 1.26 -4.90
N ASN A 278 2.68 1.72 -5.64
CA ASN A 278 2.81 1.40 -7.06
C ASN A 278 3.04 -0.12 -7.30
N ARG A 279 3.74 -0.80 -6.37
CA ARG A 279 3.92 -2.25 -6.42
C ARG A 279 2.60 -3.00 -6.12
N ASP A 280 1.84 -2.53 -5.15
CA ASP A 280 0.53 -3.09 -4.82
C ASP A 280 -0.43 -2.94 -6.02
N LEU A 281 -0.45 -1.77 -6.65
CA LEU A 281 -1.25 -1.50 -7.85
C LEU A 281 -0.83 -2.37 -9.05
N ASP A 282 0.47 -2.63 -9.26
CA ASP A 282 0.96 -3.56 -10.30
C ASP A 282 0.46 -4.98 -10.06
N THR A 283 0.44 -5.42 -8.79
CA THR A 283 -0.10 -6.72 -8.40
C THR A 283 -1.60 -6.81 -8.64
N ILE A 284 -2.36 -5.81 -8.18
CA ILE A 284 -3.80 -5.70 -8.39
C ILE A 284 -4.14 -5.70 -9.89
N SER A 285 -3.40 -4.94 -10.70
CA SER A 285 -3.60 -4.87 -12.16
C SER A 285 -3.49 -6.24 -12.83
N ARG A 286 -2.51 -7.06 -12.43
CA ARG A 286 -2.35 -8.42 -12.94
C ARG A 286 -3.47 -9.34 -12.50
N LEU A 287 -3.89 -9.27 -11.24
CA LEU A 287 -4.99 -10.07 -10.70
C LEU A 287 -6.31 -9.73 -11.38
N VAL A 288 -6.59 -8.44 -11.57
CA VAL A 288 -7.74 -7.94 -12.33
C VAL A 288 -7.71 -8.44 -13.76
N THR A 289 -6.55 -8.38 -14.43
CA THR A 289 -6.40 -8.88 -15.81
C THR A 289 -6.68 -10.38 -15.89
N ARG A 290 -6.13 -11.17 -14.97
CA ARG A 290 -6.36 -12.62 -14.90
C ARG A 290 -7.83 -12.94 -14.68
N LEU A 291 -8.47 -12.27 -13.73
CA LEU A 291 -9.88 -12.45 -13.41
C LEU A 291 -10.80 -12.06 -14.59
N ASN A 292 -10.45 -10.99 -15.31
CA ASN A 292 -11.14 -10.60 -16.54
C ASN A 292 -11.07 -11.68 -17.62
N HIS A 293 -9.89 -12.25 -17.88
CA HIS A 293 -9.76 -13.32 -18.88
C HIS A 293 -10.59 -14.55 -18.52
N GLU A 294 -10.62 -14.97 -17.25
CA GLU A 294 -11.46 -16.08 -16.80
C GLU A 294 -12.96 -15.76 -16.94
N LEU A 295 -13.35 -14.52 -16.61
CA LEU A 295 -14.73 -14.07 -16.75
C LEU A 295 -15.16 -14.03 -18.22
N GLU A 296 -14.33 -13.48 -19.11
CA GLU A 296 -14.56 -13.44 -20.56
C GLU A 296 -14.69 -14.86 -21.13
N TYR A 297 -13.82 -15.78 -20.71
CA TYR A 297 -13.90 -17.19 -21.07
C TYR A 297 -15.22 -17.82 -20.64
N MET A 298 -15.65 -17.61 -19.38
CA MET A 298 -16.93 -18.12 -18.88
C MET A 298 -18.13 -17.51 -19.63
N GLN A 299 -18.10 -16.21 -19.93
CA GLN A 299 -19.15 -15.52 -20.68
C GLN A 299 -19.23 -16.03 -22.12
N ALA A 300 -18.10 -16.17 -22.81
CA ALA A 300 -18.03 -16.71 -24.17
C ALA A 300 -18.57 -18.15 -24.21
N THR A 301 -18.16 -18.98 -23.25
CA THR A 301 -18.65 -20.34 -23.09
C THR A 301 -20.15 -20.36 -22.84
N THR A 302 -20.67 -19.50 -21.96
CA THR A 302 -22.11 -19.36 -21.70
C THR A 302 -22.88 -18.99 -22.97
N LYS A 303 -22.39 -18.00 -23.74
CA LYS A 303 -23.00 -17.58 -25.02
C LYS A 303 -23.01 -18.72 -26.03
N PHE A 304 -21.93 -19.51 -26.11
CA PHE A 304 -21.85 -20.68 -26.98
C PHE A 304 -22.93 -21.72 -26.63
N TRP A 305 -23.10 -22.04 -25.35
CA TRP A 305 -24.12 -23.02 -24.91
C TRP A 305 -25.56 -22.52 -25.10
N LEU A 306 -25.81 -21.22 -24.92
CA LEU A 306 -27.13 -20.61 -25.17
C LEU A 306 -27.57 -20.70 -26.64
N LYS A 307 -26.62 -20.64 -27.58
CA LYS A 307 -26.90 -20.67 -29.03
C LYS A 307 -27.26 -22.06 -29.58
N ARG A 308 -26.98 -23.16 -28.87
CA ARG A 308 -27.02 -24.54 -29.42
C ARG A 308 -28.42 -25.19 -29.43
N GLY A 309 -29.43 -24.48 -29.93
CA GLY A 309 -30.89 -24.70 -29.77
C GLY A 309 -31.52 -26.11 -29.75
N HIS A 310 -30.89 -27.18 -30.25
CA HIS A 310 -31.49 -28.52 -30.30
C HIS A 310 -31.21 -29.45 -29.09
N ASN A 311 -30.25 -29.13 -28.20
CA ASN A 311 -29.92 -29.94 -27.01
C ASN A 311 -29.65 -29.05 -25.79
N ARG A 312 -30.57 -28.11 -25.54
CA ARG A 312 -30.39 -27.05 -24.53
C ARG A 312 -30.19 -27.61 -23.11
N SER A 313 -30.93 -28.66 -22.75
CA SER A 313 -30.80 -29.37 -21.47
C SER A 313 -29.37 -29.92 -21.25
N ARG A 314 -28.86 -30.73 -22.19
CA ARG A 314 -27.52 -31.33 -22.11
C ARG A 314 -26.41 -30.27 -22.17
N SER A 315 -26.65 -29.18 -22.91
CA SER A 315 -25.73 -28.04 -23.00
C SER A 315 -25.57 -27.29 -21.67
N VAL A 316 -26.66 -27.09 -20.94
CA VAL A 316 -26.65 -26.45 -19.61
C VAL A 316 -26.01 -27.35 -18.55
N GLU A 317 -26.24 -28.67 -18.63
CA GLU A 317 -25.59 -29.65 -17.76
C GLU A 317 -24.05 -29.69 -17.97
N GLU A 318 -23.60 -29.69 -19.23
CA GLU A 318 -22.19 -29.61 -19.57
C GLU A 318 -21.54 -28.30 -19.10
N PHE A 319 -22.25 -27.18 -19.26
CA PHE A 319 -21.82 -25.90 -18.71
C PHE A 319 -21.67 -25.96 -17.18
N GLY A 320 -22.65 -26.52 -16.47
CA GLY A 320 -22.59 -26.70 -15.02
C GLY A 320 -21.40 -27.54 -14.58
N ARG A 321 -21.10 -28.62 -15.30
CA ARG A 321 -19.92 -29.46 -15.07
C ARG A 321 -18.61 -28.68 -15.24
N GLN A 322 -18.49 -27.89 -16.32
CA GLN A 322 -17.30 -27.07 -16.56
C GLN A 322 -17.15 -25.95 -15.52
N LEU A 323 -18.26 -25.29 -15.16
CA LEU A 323 -18.25 -24.26 -14.13
C LEU A 323 -17.75 -24.83 -12.79
N LYS A 324 -18.23 -26.03 -12.40
CA LYS A 324 -17.81 -26.73 -11.19
C LYS A 324 -16.32 -27.10 -11.21
N LYS A 325 -15.78 -27.46 -12.38
CA LYS A 325 -14.34 -27.76 -12.55
C LYS A 325 -13.47 -26.53 -12.27
N ASN A 326 -13.95 -25.34 -12.62
CA ASN A 326 -13.21 -24.09 -12.48
C ASN A 326 -13.62 -23.27 -11.23
N ASP A 327 -14.57 -23.77 -10.42
CA ASP A 327 -15.18 -23.05 -9.30
C ASP A 327 -14.18 -22.70 -8.20
N SER A 328 -13.36 -23.68 -7.77
CA SER A 328 -12.33 -23.42 -6.76
C SER A 328 -11.32 -22.39 -7.25
N SER A 329 -10.78 -22.57 -8.46
CA SER A 329 -9.78 -21.65 -9.02
C SER A 329 -10.34 -20.24 -9.19
N PHE A 330 -11.59 -20.09 -9.61
CA PHE A 330 -12.18 -18.76 -9.79
C PHE A 330 -12.47 -18.08 -8.45
N CYS A 331 -12.96 -18.82 -7.46
CA CYS A 331 -13.15 -18.29 -6.10
C CYS A 331 -11.81 -17.89 -5.46
N GLU A 332 -10.75 -18.69 -5.63
CA GLU A 332 -9.40 -18.35 -5.17
C GLU A 332 -8.90 -17.04 -5.81
N GLN A 333 -9.14 -16.82 -7.10
CA GLN A 333 -8.76 -15.56 -7.75
C GLN A 333 -9.52 -14.34 -7.20
N LEU A 334 -10.81 -14.50 -6.86
CA LEU A 334 -11.61 -13.46 -6.22
C LEU A 334 -11.09 -13.14 -4.81
N ASP A 335 -10.76 -14.17 -4.05
CA ASP A 335 -10.23 -14.03 -2.69
C ASP A 335 -8.84 -13.39 -2.68
N GLU A 336 -7.97 -13.78 -3.62
CA GLU A 336 -6.64 -13.19 -3.79
C GLU A 336 -6.74 -11.70 -4.15
N LEU A 337 -7.61 -11.33 -5.10
CA LEU A 337 -7.82 -9.92 -5.45
C LEU A 337 -8.36 -9.11 -4.26
N GLU A 338 -9.32 -9.66 -3.51
CA GLU A 338 -9.84 -8.99 -2.31
C GLU A 338 -8.75 -8.79 -1.24
N GLU A 339 -7.93 -9.80 -0.96
CA GLU A 339 -6.81 -9.66 -0.01
C GLU A 339 -5.84 -8.55 -0.45
N HIS A 340 -5.47 -8.51 -1.73
CA HIS A 340 -4.56 -7.47 -2.24
C HIS A 340 -5.17 -6.07 -2.24
N LEU A 341 -6.48 -5.92 -2.49
CA LEU A 341 -7.17 -4.63 -2.35
C LEU A 341 -7.10 -4.12 -0.92
N TYR A 342 -7.34 -5.00 0.05
CA TYR A 342 -7.26 -4.68 1.46
C TYR A 342 -5.84 -4.33 1.93
N LEU A 343 -4.84 -5.08 1.46
CA LEU A 343 -3.43 -4.74 1.72
C LEU A 343 -3.07 -3.38 1.13
N CYS A 344 -3.54 -3.06 -0.08
CA CYS A 344 -3.28 -1.77 -0.71
C CYS A 344 -3.88 -0.61 0.10
N PHE A 345 -5.12 -0.73 0.60
CA PHE A 345 -5.70 0.27 1.51
C PHE A 345 -4.82 0.49 2.74
N MET A 346 -4.36 -0.60 3.37
CA MET A 346 -3.50 -0.54 4.55
C MET A 346 -2.19 0.19 4.24
N THR A 347 -1.57 -0.11 3.10
CA THR A 347 -0.36 0.57 2.61
C THR A 347 -0.62 2.06 2.38
N ILE A 348 -1.72 2.43 1.72
CA ILE A 348 -2.08 3.82 1.43
C ILE A 348 -2.19 4.64 2.72
N ASN A 349 -3.01 4.20 3.67
CA ASN A 349 -3.22 4.94 4.92
C ASN A 349 -1.94 5.00 5.76
N ARG A 350 -1.16 3.91 5.82
CA ARG A 350 0.14 3.91 6.49
C ARG A 350 1.10 4.92 5.86
N ALA A 351 1.19 4.94 4.54
CA ALA A 351 2.07 5.85 3.82
C ALA A 351 1.67 7.32 4.07
N ARG A 352 0.37 7.64 3.98
CA ARG A 352 -0.16 8.99 4.27
C ARG A 352 0.15 9.43 5.69
N ASN A 353 -0.07 8.55 6.67
CA ASN A 353 0.23 8.82 8.09
C ASN A 353 1.73 9.08 8.33
N LEU A 354 2.62 8.29 7.70
CA LEU A 354 4.07 8.50 7.84
C LEU A 354 4.50 9.87 7.28
N VAL A 355 3.96 10.28 6.13
CA VAL A 355 4.25 11.60 5.56
C VAL A 355 3.70 12.71 6.45
N VAL A 356 2.48 12.57 6.97
CA VAL A 356 1.92 13.55 7.92
C VAL A 356 2.75 13.65 9.19
N ASN A 357 3.21 12.54 9.77
CA ASN A 357 4.09 12.57 10.94
C ASN A 357 5.40 13.32 10.65
N GLU A 358 5.96 13.14 9.45
CA GLU A 358 7.15 13.86 9.01
C GLU A 358 6.86 15.34 8.69
N ILE A 359 5.62 15.74 8.43
CA ILE A 359 5.19 17.14 8.31
C ILE A 359 4.91 17.78 9.67
N SER A 360 4.37 17.03 10.63
CA SER A 360 3.95 17.52 11.95
C SER A 360 5.07 17.53 12.99
N GLY A 361 5.93 16.49 13.06
CA GLY A 361 7.13 16.52 13.93
C GLY A 361 8.07 17.67 13.54
N SER A 362 8.05 17.96 12.26
CA SER A 362 8.59 19.09 11.55
C SER A 362 8.06 20.48 11.94
N CYS A 363 6.82 20.61 12.45
CA CYS A 363 6.26 21.87 12.96
C CYS A 363 6.64 22.12 14.43
N SER A 364 6.89 21.04 15.18
CA SER A 364 7.23 21.08 16.61
C SER A 364 8.65 21.60 16.86
N SER A 365 9.59 21.32 15.94
CA SER A 365 10.98 21.76 16.03
C SER A 365 11.21 23.24 15.67
N SER A 366 10.20 23.94 15.15
CA SER A 366 10.26 25.38 14.83
C SER A 366 9.86 26.30 15.99
N GLY A 367 9.35 25.76 17.10
CA GLY A 367 8.87 26.52 18.25
C GLY A 367 9.83 26.63 19.44
N SER A 368 10.95 25.91 19.44
CA SER A 368 11.85 25.81 20.60
C SER A 368 13.11 26.69 20.52
N GLY A 369 13.15 27.66 19.59
CA GLY A 369 14.33 28.49 19.34
C GLY A 369 14.31 29.91 19.92
N SER A 370 13.45 30.22 20.89
CA SER A 370 13.39 31.57 21.47
C SER A 370 12.86 31.60 22.91
N VAL A 371 13.58 31.05 23.88
CA VAL A 371 13.70 31.62 25.23
C VAL A 371 14.98 31.06 25.84
N SER A 372 16.01 31.90 25.92
CA SER A 372 16.98 32.09 27.04
C SER A 372 18.18 32.84 26.50
#